data_AF-A0A841PKP7-F1
#
_entry.id   AF-A0A841PKP7-F1
#
_cell.length_a   1.000
_cell.length_b   1.000
_cell.length_c   1.000
_cell.angle_alpha   90.00
_cell.angle_beta   90.00
_cell.angle_gamma   90.00
#
_symmetry.space_group_name_H-M   'P 1'
#
loop_
_entity.id
_entity.type
_entity.pdbx_description
1 polymer ?
#
loop_
_entity_poly.entity_id
_entity_poly.type
_entity_poly.pdbx_seq_one_letter_code
_entity_poly.pdbx_strand_id
1 'polypeptide(L)' 'MMEQVIQALKRNDAEQRIPVVRLEIDYELVTLHDAMNGNDHDGMIETKKRLKLLRQELIRLEA' A
#
# COMPACT_ATOMS: atom_id res chain seq x y z
N MET A 1 -25.11 -9.11 -18.77
CA MET A 1 -23.87 -9.24 -19.59
C MET A 1 -22.81 -8.19 -19.25
N MET A 2 -23.17 -6.94 -18.91
CA MET A 2 -22.19 -5.89 -18.56
C MET A 2 -21.49 -6.09 -17.21
N GLU A 3 -22.17 -6.65 -16.21
CA GLU A 3 -21.62 -6.86 -14.85
C GLU A 3 -20.42 -7.81 -14.83
N GLN A 4 -20.39 -8.82 -15.71
CA GLN A 4 -19.31 -9.80 -15.79
C GLN A 4 -18.01 -9.17 -16.32
N VAL A 5 -18.11 -8.20 -17.23
CA VAL A 5 -16.95 -7.49 -17.80
C VAL A 5 -16.35 -6.52 -16.79
N ILE A 6 -17.17 -5.83 -16.00
CA ILE A 6 -16.72 -4.94 -14.92
C ILE A 6 -16.04 -5.74 -13.81
N GLN A 7 -16.55 -6.95 -13.48
CA GLN A 7 -15.90 -7.84 -12.52
C GLN A 7 -14.55 -8.38 -13.02
N ALA A 8 -14.41 -8.68 -14.32
CA ALA A 8 -13.16 -9.14 -14.89
C ALA A 8 -12.07 -8.05 -14.91
N LEU A 9 -12.44 -6.79 -15.20
CA LEU A 9 -11.53 -5.64 -15.11
C LEU A 9 -11.08 -5.40 -13.66
N LYS A 10 -12.02 -5.38 -12.70
CA LYS A 10 -11.71 -5.24 -11.27
C LYS A 10 -10.78 -6.34 -10.73
N ARG A 11 -10.89 -7.57 -11.24
CA ARG A 11 -9.97 -8.66 -10.89
C ARG A 11 -8.56 -8.40 -11.40
N ASN A 12 -8.43 -7.98 -12.66
CA ASN A 12 -7.13 -7.65 -13.24
C ASN A 12 -6.48 -6.44 -12.54
N ASP A 13 -7.26 -5.42 -12.17
CA ASP A 13 -6.79 -4.29 -11.37
C ASP A 13 -6.32 -4.72 -9.97
N ALA A 14 -7.05 -5.61 -9.29
CA ALA A 14 -6.65 -6.12 -7.97
C ALA A 14 -5.37 -6.96 -8.04
N GLU A 15 -5.22 -7.82 -9.05
CA GLU A 15 -4.02 -8.62 -9.30
C GLU A 15 -2.79 -7.76 -9.62
N GLN A 16 -2.97 -6.61 -10.28
CA GLN A 16 -1.91 -5.62 -10.51
C GLN A 16 -1.67 -4.70 -9.31
N ARG A 17 -2.67 -4.48 -8.45
CA ARG A 17 -2.57 -3.58 -7.30
C ARG A 17 -1.80 -4.18 -6.14
N ILE A 18 -1.90 -5.49 -5.89
CA ILE A 18 -1.12 -6.19 -4.85
C ILE A 18 0.39 -5.94 -4.97
N PRO A 19 1.06 -6.19 -6.12
CA PRO A 19 2.49 -5.92 -6.26
C PRO A 19 2.83 -4.43 -6.16
N VAL A 20 1.93 -3.53 -6.60
CA VAL A 20 2.11 -2.08 -6.48
C VAL A 20 2.05 -1.63 -5.01
N VAL A 21 1.06 -2.09 -4.25
CA VAL A 21 0.93 -1.76 -2.82
C VAL A 21 2.11 -2.30 -2.02
N ARG A 22 2.64 -3.47 -2.38
CA ARG A 22 3.88 -4.00 -1.78
C ARG A 22 5.07 -3.09 -2.05
N LEU A 23 5.22 -2.61 -3.29
CA LEU A 23 6.26 -1.64 -3.65
C LEU A 23 6.10 -0.30 -2.88
N GLU A 24 4.87 0.19 -2.75
CA GLU A 24 4.55 1.39 -1.96
C GLU A 24 4.91 1.20 -0.48
N ILE A 25 4.66 0.01 0.08
CA ILE A 25 5.07 -0.35 1.45
C ILE A 25 6.60 -0.36 1.56
N ASP A 26 7.31 -0.98 0.62
CA ASP A 26 8.77 -1.03 0.62
C ASP A 26 9.38 0.39 0.58
N TYR A 27 8.80 1.28 -0.22
CA TYR A 27 9.22 2.69 -0.30
C TYR A 27 8.97 3.46 1.02
N GLU A 28 7.78 3.31 1.61
CA GLU A 28 7.46 3.96 2.88
C GLU A 28 8.29 3.39 4.04
N LEU A 29 8.70 2.12 3.99
CA LEU A 29 9.65 1.54 4.95
C LEU A 29 11.06 2.15 4.83
N VAL A 30 11.53 2.42 3.61
CA VAL A 30 12.79 3.16 3.39
C VAL A 30 12.67 4.58 3.96
N THR A 31 11.56 5.25 3.68
CA THR A 31 11.30 6.61 4.20
C THR A 31 11.25 6.61 5.73
N LEU A 32 10.61 5.62 6.34
CA LEU A 32 10.59 5.45 7.79
C LEU A 32 11.99 5.21 8.35
N HIS A 33 12.81 4.41 7.68
CA HIS A 33 14.21 4.17 8.07
C HIS A 33 15.03 5.46 8.06
N ASP A 34 14.90 6.28 7.01
CA ASP A 34 15.59 7.57 6.95
C ASP A 34 15.09 8.55 8.00
N ALA A 35 13.78 8.60 8.26
CA ALA A 35 13.22 9.41 9.34
C ALA A 35 13.73 8.95 10.72
N MET A 36 13.86 7.64 10.95
CA MET A 36 14.47 7.09 12.17
C MET A 36 15.94 7.50 12.31
N ASN A 37 16.72 7.42 11.24
CA ASN A 37 18.13 7.81 11.25
C ASN A 37 18.32 9.33 11.44
N GLY A 38 17.44 10.13 10.87
CA GLY A 38 17.40 11.58 11.03
C GLY A 38 16.79 12.05 12.35
N ASN A 39 16.30 11.13 13.19
CA ASN A 39 15.55 11.42 14.41
C ASN A 39 14.33 12.33 14.17
N ASP A 40 13.75 12.27 12.97
CA ASP A 40 12.57 13.03 12.53
C ASP A 40 11.30 12.37 13.06
N HIS A 41 10.82 12.85 14.20
CA HIS A 41 9.68 12.27 14.90
C HIS A 41 8.37 12.47 14.16
N ASP A 42 8.18 13.62 13.51
CA ASP A 42 6.98 13.89 12.71
C ASP A 42 6.96 13.01 11.45
N GLY A 43 8.10 12.90 10.75
CA GLY A 43 8.26 12.01 9.61
C GLY A 43 8.00 10.54 9.97
N MET A 44 8.49 10.08 11.13
CA MET A 44 8.20 8.74 11.66
C MET A 44 6.72 8.51 11.94
N ILE A 45 6.01 9.51 12.49
CA ILE A 45 4.58 9.39 12.78
C ILE A 45 3.78 9.32 11.47
N GLU A 46 4.13 10.14 10.49
CA GLU A 46 3.43 10.21 9.21
C GLU A 46 3.62 8.94 8.37
N THR A 47 4.86 8.48 8.20
CA THR A 47 5.18 7.22 7.51
C THR A 47 4.48 6.03 8.16
N LYS A 48 4.45 5.94 9.50
CA LYS A 48 3.70 4.88 10.21
C LYS A 48 2.20 4.93 9.95
N LYS A 49 1.60 6.13 9.82
CA LYS A 49 0.18 6.26 9.44
C LYS A 49 -0.07 5.75 8.02
N ARG A 50 0.80 6.13 7.06
CA ARG A 50 0.71 5.68 5.66
C ARG A 50 0.87 4.17 5.53
N LEU A 51 1.88 3.59 6.17
CA LEU A 51 2.10 2.14 6.24
C LEU A 51 0.88 1.38 6.78
N LYS A 52 0.19 1.94 7.78
CA LYS A 52 -1.04 1.34 8.31
C LYS A 52 -2.16 1.30 7.26
N LEU A 53 -2.32 2.36 6.48
CA LEU A 53 -3.33 2.43 5.41
C LEU A 53 -3.01 1.45 4.28
N LEU A 54 -1.75 1.43 3.82
CA LEU A 54 -1.28 0.51 2.78
C LEU A 54 -1.43 -0.95 3.20
N ARG A 55 -1.09 -1.28 4.45
CA ARG A 55 -1.32 -2.63 5.00
C ARG A 55 -2.80 -3.02 5.01
N GLN A 56 -3.68 -2.09 5.38
CA GLN A 56 -5.13 -2.35 5.35
C GLN A 56 -5.64 -2.53 3.92
N GLU A 57 -5.10 -1.79 2.95
CA GLU A 57 -5.39 -1.98 1.53
C GLU A 57 -4.93 -3.35 1.04
N LEU A 58 -3.70 -3.74 1.35
CA LEU A 58 -3.16 -5.05 1.00
C LEU A 58 -4.03 -6.20 1.51
N ILE A 59 -4.41 -6.17 2.80
CA ILE A 59 -5.28 -7.20 3.41
C ILE A 59 -6.65 -7.26 2.71
N ARG A 60 -7.20 -6.12 2.27
CA ARG A 60 -8.48 -6.11 1.53
C ARG A 60 -8.35 -6.65 0.10
N LEU A 61 -7.19 -6.55 -0.50
CA LEU A 61 -6.91 -7.08 -1.84
C LEU A 61 -6.57 -8.57 -1.82
N GLU A 62 -6.01 -9.06 -0.71
CA GLU A 62 -5.66 -10.47 -0.49
C GLU A 62 -6.83 -11.33 0.04
N ALA A 63 -7.93 -10.71 0.51
CA ALA A 63 -9.11 -11.37 1.07
C ALA A 63 -10.19 -11.68 0.02
#